data_AF-A0A960I055-F1
#
_entry.id   AF-A0A960I055-F1
#
_cell.length_a   1.000
_cell.length_b   1.000
_cell.length_c   1.000
_cell.angle_alpha   90.00
_cell.angle_beta   90.00
_cell.angle_gamma   90.00
#
_symmetry.space_group_name_H-M   'P 1'
#
loop_
_entity.id
_entity.type
_entity.pdbx_description
1 polymer ?
#
loop_
_entity_poly.entity_id
_entity_poly.type
_entity_poly.pdbx_seq_one_letter_code
_entity_poly.pdbx_strand_id
1 'polypeptide(L)' 'MKVSTRGDYACRALLSLVMHGDGTPTSVRDIAERTSLPQPYLEQI' A
#
# COMPACT_ATOMS: atom_id res chain seq x y z
N MET A 1 2.84 -21.25 -3.98
CA MET A 1 2.99 -20.15 -4.95
C MET A 1 4.02 -19.17 -4.40
N LYS A 2 5.03 -18.74 -5.16
CA LYS A 2 5.99 -17.71 -4.73
C LYS A 2 5.52 -16.35 -5.24
N VAL A 3 5.19 -15.44 -4.34
CA VAL A 3 4.87 -14.05 -4.67
C VAL A 3 6.13 -13.22 -4.43
N SER A 4 6.43 -12.29 -5.34
CA SER A 4 7.56 -11.38 -5.14
C SER A 4 7.22 -10.38 -4.02
N THR A 5 8.22 -9.90 -3.29
CA THR A 5 8.03 -8.86 -2.26
C THR A 5 7.31 -7.63 -2.84
N ARG A 6 7.59 -7.27 -4.10
CA ARG A 6 6.90 -6.18 -4.80
C ARG A 6 5.42 -6.47 -5.03
N GLY A 7 5.09 -7.68 -5.45
CA GLY A 7 3.70 -8.09 -5.63
C GLY A 7 2.92 -8.08 -4.32
N ASP A 8 3.52 -8.62 -3.25
CA ASP A 8 2.91 -8.62 -1.91
C ASP A 8 2.65 -7.18 -1.42
N TYR A 9 3.62 -6.27 -1.57
CA TYR A 9 3.48 -4.89 -1.10
C TYR A 9 2.45 -4.11 -1.90
N ALA A 10 2.45 -4.26 -3.23
CA ALA A 10 1.45 -3.64 -4.10
C ALA A 10 0.04 -4.12 -3.75
N CYS A 11 -0.16 -5.43 -3.53
CA CYS A 11 -1.45 -5.98 -3.14
C CYS A 11 -1.93 -5.43 -1.78
N ARG A 12 -1.05 -5.32 -0.79
CA ARG A 12 -1.40 -4.73 0.52
C ARG A 12 -1.75 -3.25 0.41
N ALA A 13 -1.02 -2.48 -0.39
CA ALA A 13 -1.32 -1.07 -0.64
C ALA A 13 -2.69 -0.89 -1.32
N LEU A 14 -2.96 -1.66 -2.37
CA LEU A 14 -4.25 -1.65 -3.07
C LEU A 14 -5.42 -2.07 -2.15
N LEU A 15 -5.23 -3.11 -1.34
CA LEU A 15 -6.24 -3.52 -0.37
C LEU A 15 -6.49 -2.43 0.68
N SER A 16 -5.43 -1.76 1.17
CA SER A 16 -5.55 -0.65 2.12
C SER A 16 -6.40 0.49 1.55
N LEU A 17 -6.18 0.85 0.29
CA LEU A 17 -6.95 1.88 -0.43
C LEU A 17 -8.43 1.51 -0.56
N VAL A 18 -8.75 0.26 -0.89
CA VAL A 18 -10.15 -0.17 -1.03
C VAL A 18 -10.86 -0.23 0.32
N MET A 19 -10.19 -0.74 1.35
CA MET A 19 -10.79 -0.95 2.67
C MET A 19 -11.01 0.34 3.47
N HIS A 20 -10.28 1.40 3.14
CA HIS A 20 -10.33 2.65 3.88
C HIS A 20 -10.53 3.89 3.01
N GLY A 21 -10.74 3.72 1.71
CA GLY A 21 -11.05 4.81 0.80
C GLY A 21 -12.49 5.25 0.98
N ASP A 22 -12.68 6.53 1.20
CA ASP A 22 -13.99 7.21 1.26
C ASP A 22 -14.28 7.97 -0.05
N GLY A 23 -13.57 7.63 -1.13
CA GLY A 23 -13.60 8.34 -2.40
C GLY A 23 -12.64 9.54 -2.46
N THR A 24 -11.86 9.80 -1.41
CA THR A 24 -10.82 10.83 -1.43
C THR A 24 -9.42 10.24 -1.64
N PRO A 25 -8.46 11.04 -2.17
CA PRO A 25 -7.07 10.62 -2.25
C PRO A 25 -6.51 10.29 -0.86
N THR A 26 -5.89 9.12 -0.72
CA THR A 26 -5.20 8.71 0.53
C THR A 26 -3.71 9.03 0.42
N SER A 27 -3.10 9.57 1.48
CA SER A 27 -1.68 9.88 1.47
C SER A 27 -0.82 8.61 1.53
N VAL A 28 0.33 8.62 0.84
CA VAL A 28 1.27 7.49 0.82
C VAL A 28 1.76 7.14 2.23
N ARG A 29 1.94 8.15 3.09
CA ARG A 29 2.29 7.98 4.50
C ARG A 29 1.23 7.18 5.26
N ASP A 30 -0.05 7.51 5.08
CA ASP A 30 -1.13 6.80 5.80
C ASP A 30 -1.23 5.34 5.34
N ILE A 31 -0.94 5.06 4.05
CA ILE A 31 -0.86 3.69 3.54
C ILE A 31 0.33 2.96 4.16
N ALA A 32 1.50 3.58 4.24
CA ALA A 32 2.70 3.02 4.86
C ALA A 32 2.46 2.64 6.33
N GLU A 33 1.84 3.53 7.11
CA GLU A 33 1.50 3.30 8.51
C GLU A 33 0.54 2.11 8.68
N ARG A 34 -0.53 2.03 7.88
CA ARG A 34 -1.55 0.96 7.98
C ARG A 34 -1.05 -0.41 7.54
N THR A 35 -0.17 -0.42 6.55
CA THR A 35 0.33 -1.67 5.94
C THR A 35 1.67 -2.12 6.53
N SER A 36 2.27 -1.31 7.41
CA SER A 36 3.63 -1.52 7.93
C SER A 36 4.67 -1.65 6.82
N LEU A 37 4.46 -0.94 5.71
CA LEU A 37 5.36 -0.93 4.55
C LEU A 37 6.27 0.30 4.60
N PRO A 38 7.52 0.21 4.12
CA PRO A 38 8.39 1.38 4.03
C PRO A 38 7.80 2.42 3.07
N GLN A 39 7.62 3.66 3.53
CA GLN A 39 7.09 4.73 2.70
C GLN A 39 7.87 4.95 1.38
N PRO A 40 9.23 4.98 1.38
CA PRO A 40 9.99 5.16 0.14
C PRO A 40 9.75 4.05 -0.89
N TYR A 41 9.32 2.87 -0.43
CA TYR A 41 8.96 1.78 -1.32
C TYR A 41 7.65 2.07 -2.06
N LEU A 42 6.66 2.58 -1.33
CA LEU A 42 5.36 2.95 -1.90
C LEU A 42 5.46 4.14 -2.85
N GLU A 43 6.45 5.02 -2.66
CA GLU A 43 6.74 6.14 -3.57
C GLU A 43 7.37 5.71 -4.91
N GLN A 44 7.88 4.47 -5.00
CA GLN A 44 8.54 3.94 -6.20
C GLN A 44 7.61 3.17 -7.14
N ILE A 45 6.38 2.87 -6.72
CA ILE A 45 5.36 2.15 -7.49
C ILE A 45 4.29 3.12 -7.97
#